data_AF-A0A7X9ANT6-F1
#
_entry.id   AF-A0A7X9ANT6-F1
#
_cell.length_a   1.000
_cell.length_b   1.000
_cell.length_c   1.000
_cell.angle_alpha   90.00
_cell.angle_beta   90.00
_cell.angle_gamma   90.00
#
_symmetry.space_group_name_H-M   'P 1'
#
loop_
_entity.id
_entity.type
_entity.pdbx_description
1 polymer ?
#
loop_
_entity_poly.entity_id
_entity_poly.type
_entity_poly.pdbx_seq_one_letter_code
_entity_poly.pdbx_strand_id
1 'polypeptide(L)'
;MSFTILVSALIWIVYLLIEKIRVVVARKKIPHVIHVNGTRGKSSVCRLIEAGLRNGGMRVFCKTTGINPTTIDVDGEERIIPRKGCANIKEQVEILCKASKQNVQILVVECMAVRPELQHVTQHSILRADICAITNVRRDHTDVMGESLQEIADALSNTIPRNGILFTTEEAQTQILKNVADRLCCRFVPVQPDDDEQTFDFSENIALALAVCEYLGVEREKALAGMKRYKRDPFALSLYRWGKALFINALSVNDIQSTHIVWETLSNEYDLNDKRLVILMNNRPDRGSRTRDMTAVCEALQPNEIWLMGASRIYVRRKLKNKLPNTVVKMWSSAEAIPSEEIEQDKVIFAIGNIANDGLAIMRRVREEGTEFVR
;
A
#
# COMPACT_ATOMS: atom_id res chain seq x y z
N MET A 1 -45.10 12.36 -15.55
CA MET A 1 -44.14 11.37 -14.99
C MET A 1 -43.16 10.84 -16.04
N SER A 2 -43.61 10.45 -17.24
CA SER A 2 -42.71 9.93 -18.30
C SER A 2 -41.76 10.98 -18.90
N PHE A 3 -42.21 12.23 -19.07
CA PHE A 3 -41.37 13.31 -19.62
C PHE A 3 -40.22 13.71 -18.67
N THR A 4 -40.50 13.84 -17.36
CA THR A 4 -39.47 14.16 -16.36
C THR A 4 -38.41 13.06 -16.27
N ILE A 5 -38.80 11.78 -16.29
CA ILE A 5 -37.85 10.66 -16.32
C ILE A 5 -36.96 10.73 -17.58
N LEU A 6 -37.55 11.01 -18.74
CA LEU A 6 -36.82 11.09 -20.00
C LEU A 6 -35.82 12.26 -20.02
N VAL A 7 -36.23 13.42 -19.52
CA VAL A 7 -35.34 14.60 -19.39
C VAL A 7 -34.21 14.31 -18.39
N SER A 8 -34.50 13.73 -17.22
CA SER A 8 -33.47 13.36 -16.26
C SER A 8 -32.49 12.31 -16.80
N ALA A 9 -32.98 11.31 -17.53
CA ALA A 9 -32.15 10.32 -18.19
C ALA A 9 -31.25 10.96 -19.27
N LEU A 10 -31.79 11.89 -20.06
CA LEU A 10 -31.01 12.62 -21.07
C LEU A 10 -29.91 13.47 -20.43
N ILE A 11 -30.23 14.23 -19.38
CA ILE A 11 -29.25 15.03 -18.62
C ILE A 11 -28.14 14.13 -18.08
N TRP A 12 -28.51 12.97 -17.53
CA TRP A 12 -27.54 11.99 -17.02
C TRP A 12 -26.62 11.44 -18.12
N ILE A 13 -27.18 11.08 -19.28
CA ILE A 13 -26.41 10.62 -20.43
C ILE A 13 -25.44 11.70 -20.91
N VAL A 14 -25.90 12.95 -21.04
CA VAL A 14 -25.06 14.09 -21.42
C VAL A 14 -23.92 14.29 -20.42
N TYR A 15 -24.20 14.20 -19.12
CA TYR A 15 -23.19 14.28 -18.08
C TYR A 15 -22.11 13.18 -18.22
N LEU A 16 -22.52 11.93 -18.45
CA LEU A 16 -21.58 10.81 -18.65
C LEU A 16 -20.76 10.97 -19.94
N LEU A 17 -21.35 11.51 -21.00
CA LEU A 17 -20.63 11.81 -22.24
C LEU A 17 -19.57 12.90 -22.02
N ILE A 18 -19.90 13.97 -21.28
CA ILE A 18 -18.96 15.03 -20.92
C ILE A 18 -17.80 14.45 -20.08
N GLU A 19 -18.10 13.62 -19.08
CA GLU A 19 -17.07 12.96 -18.25
C GLU A 19 -16.14 12.10 -19.13
N LYS A 20 -16.70 11.29 -20.03
CA LYS A 20 -15.94 10.46 -20.96
C LYS A 20 -15.04 11.29 -21.87
N ILE A 21 -15.54 12.39 -22.43
CA ILE A 21 -14.76 13.29 -23.27
C ILE A 21 -13.60 13.91 -22.47
N ARG A 22 -13.87 14.38 -21.25
CA ARG A 22 -12.84 14.95 -20.36
C ARG A 22 -11.72 13.96 -20.08
N VAL A 23 -12.06 12.70 -19.76
CA VAL A 23 -11.07 11.63 -19.53
C VAL A 23 -10.21 11.41 -20.78
N VAL A 24 -10.84 11.25 -21.95
CA VAL A 24 -10.12 11.00 -23.20
C VAL A 24 -9.18 12.16 -23.55
N VAL A 25 -9.66 13.40 -23.43
CA VAL A 25 -8.85 14.60 -23.72
C VAL A 25 -7.72 14.74 -22.71
N ALA A 26 -7.96 14.53 -21.42
CA ALA A 26 -6.93 14.60 -20.39
C ALA A 26 -5.86 13.52 -20.60
N ARG A 27 -6.25 12.27 -20.86
CA ARG A 27 -5.32 11.17 -21.09
C ARG A 27 -4.42 11.40 -22.31
N LYS A 28 -4.97 11.94 -23.41
CA LYS A 28 -4.19 12.23 -24.64
C LYS A 28 -3.07 13.25 -24.43
N LYS A 29 -3.17 14.09 -23.39
CA LYS A 29 -2.15 15.10 -23.06
C LYS A 29 -1.01 14.55 -22.21
N ILE A 30 -1.14 13.36 -21.66
CA ILE A 30 -0.17 12.76 -20.76
C ILE A 30 0.57 11.68 -21.55
N PRO A 31 1.87 11.84 -21.84
CA PRO A 31 2.65 10.86 -22.61
C PRO A 31 2.59 9.46 -22.01
N HIS A 32 2.95 9.32 -20.73
CA HIS A 32 2.99 8.03 -20.04
C HIS A 32 2.11 8.03 -18.78
N VAL A 33 1.34 6.96 -18.61
CA VAL A 33 0.58 6.69 -17.40
C VAL A 33 1.02 5.33 -16.86
N ILE A 34 1.43 5.31 -15.59
CA ILE A 34 1.87 4.14 -14.85
C ILE A 34 0.80 3.76 -13.85
N HIS A 35 0.26 2.54 -13.94
CA HIS A 35 -0.70 2.00 -12.99
C HIS A 35 -0.03 0.95 -12.09
N VAL A 36 0.17 1.30 -10.83
CA VAL A 36 0.83 0.45 -9.84
C VAL A 36 -0.21 -0.35 -9.07
N ASN A 37 -0.13 -1.67 -9.13
CA ASN A 37 -1.04 -2.60 -8.47
C ASN A 37 -0.27 -3.68 -7.69
N GLY A 38 -0.98 -4.55 -6.98
CA GLY A 38 -0.41 -5.63 -6.17
C GLY A 38 -0.93 -5.62 -4.74
N THR A 39 -0.59 -6.63 -3.96
CA THR A 39 -1.13 -6.77 -2.59
C THR A 39 -0.47 -5.77 -1.63
N ARG A 40 0.86 -5.69 -1.60
CA ARG A 40 1.66 -4.80 -0.73
C ARG A 40 2.65 -3.93 -1.50
N GLY A 41 3.14 -2.85 -0.89
CA GLY A 41 4.20 -2.01 -1.48
C GLY A 41 3.75 -0.97 -2.52
N LYS A 42 2.49 -0.98 -2.97
CA LYS A 42 2.01 -0.07 -4.03
C LYS A 42 2.32 1.41 -3.77
N SER A 43 2.00 1.92 -2.58
CA SER A 43 2.24 3.33 -2.24
C SER A 43 3.73 3.67 -2.20
N SER A 44 4.57 2.77 -1.68
CA SER A 44 6.03 2.92 -1.71
C SER A 44 6.55 2.95 -3.14
N VAL A 45 6.19 1.96 -3.95
CA VAL A 45 6.60 1.87 -5.37
C VAL A 45 6.15 3.10 -6.16
N CYS A 46 4.93 3.60 -5.97
CA CYS A 46 4.49 4.84 -6.60
C CYS A 46 5.41 6.02 -6.26
N ARG A 47 5.77 6.18 -4.98
CA ARG A 47 6.63 7.28 -4.53
C ARG A 47 8.09 7.09 -4.93
N LEU A 48 8.59 5.85 -4.99
CA LEU A 48 9.93 5.53 -5.49
C LEU A 48 10.05 5.85 -6.98
N ILE A 49 9.08 5.42 -7.79
CA ILE A 49 8.99 5.75 -9.22
C ILE A 49 8.94 7.27 -9.39
N GLU A 50 8.09 7.95 -8.62
CA GLU A 50 7.96 9.41 -8.68
C GLU A 50 9.28 10.12 -8.36
N ALA A 51 9.94 9.76 -7.25
CA ALA A 51 11.18 10.39 -6.82
C ALA A 51 12.33 10.10 -7.80
N GLY A 52 12.44 8.87 -8.30
CA GLY A 52 13.46 8.48 -9.27
C GLY A 52 13.30 9.22 -10.60
N LEU A 53 12.08 9.24 -11.15
CA LEU A 53 11.78 9.94 -12.40
C LEU A 53 11.95 11.47 -12.27
N ARG A 54 11.50 12.06 -11.17
CA ARG A 54 11.68 13.50 -10.89
C ARG A 54 13.16 13.86 -10.81
N ASN A 55 13.96 13.06 -10.11
CA ASN A 55 15.40 13.31 -10.01
C ASN A 55 16.11 13.11 -11.37
N GLY A 56 15.53 12.33 -12.28
CA GLY A 56 15.88 12.28 -13.70
C GLY A 56 15.49 13.51 -14.53
N GLY A 57 14.86 14.52 -13.93
CA GLY A 57 14.45 15.76 -14.60
C GLY A 57 13.06 15.71 -15.24
N MET A 58 12.26 14.68 -14.94
CA MET A 58 10.93 14.52 -15.54
C MET A 58 9.84 15.24 -14.76
N ARG A 59 8.83 15.75 -15.47
CA ARG A 59 7.61 16.32 -14.86
C ARG A 59 6.64 15.21 -14.49
N VAL A 60 6.71 14.76 -13.24
CA VAL A 60 5.91 13.66 -12.72
C VAL A 60 4.76 14.18 -11.85
N PHE A 61 3.59 13.57 -11.99
CA PHE A 61 2.51 13.70 -11.03
C PHE A 61 2.20 12.32 -10.47
N CYS A 62 2.13 12.18 -9.15
CA CYS A 62 1.86 10.92 -8.50
C CYS A 62 0.60 11.01 -7.64
N LYS A 63 -0.16 9.92 -7.58
CA LYS A 63 -1.23 9.73 -6.60
C LYS A 63 -1.06 8.41 -5.86
N THR A 64 -1.02 8.50 -4.54
CA THR A 64 -1.11 7.35 -3.61
C THR A 64 -2.48 7.32 -2.94
N THR A 65 -2.93 6.12 -2.56
CA THR A 65 -4.24 5.92 -1.92
C THR A 65 -4.12 5.92 -0.41
N GLY A 66 -3.15 5.19 0.16
CA GLY A 66 -2.79 5.18 1.58
C GLY A 66 -3.96 5.17 2.57
N ILE A 67 -3.69 5.59 3.81
CA ILE A 67 -4.75 6.03 4.73
C ILE A 67 -5.23 7.42 4.31
N ASN A 68 -4.26 8.31 4.09
CA ASN A 68 -4.48 9.66 3.59
C ASN A 68 -4.15 9.67 2.10
N PRO A 69 -5.16 9.61 1.22
CA PRO A 69 -4.92 9.68 -0.21
C PRO A 69 -4.23 11.00 -0.53
N THR A 70 -3.11 10.94 -1.24
CA THR A 70 -2.20 12.07 -1.42
C THR A 70 -1.81 12.18 -2.88
N THR A 71 -1.71 13.41 -3.38
CA THR A 71 -1.05 13.72 -4.65
C THR A 71 0.30 14.36 -4.40
N ILE A 72 1.30 14.01 -5.21
CA ILE A 72 2.55 14.74 -5.35
C ILE A 72 2.52 15.38 -6.74
N ASP A 73 2.50 16.71 -6.79
CA ASP A 73 2.36 17.44 -8.05
C ASP A 73 3.71 17.66 -8.77
N VAL A 74 3.72 18.34 -9.91
CA VAL A 74 4.95 18.57 -10.69
C VAL A 74 6.02 19.37 -9.97
N ASP A 75 5.69 20.06 -8.88
CA ASP A 75 6.63 20.82 -8.06
C ASP A 75 7.14 20.00 -6.86
N GLY A 76 6.61 18.78 -6.66
CA GLY A 76 6.93 17.92 -5.53
C GLY A 76 6.05 18.17 -4.31
N GLU A 77 5.02 19.00 -4.42
CA GLU A 77 4.16 19.37 -3.31
C GLU A 77 3.14 18.28 -3.00
N GLU A 78 3.12 17.83 -1.75
CA GLU A 78 2.15 16.84 -1.26
C GLU A 78 0.84 17.50 -0.84
N ARG A 79 -0.28 17.02 -1.40
CA ARG A 79 -1.62 17.48 -1.03
C ARG A 79 -2.55 16.31 -0.75
N ILE A 80 -3.18 16.32 0.42
CA ILE A 80 -4.20 15.34 0.79
C ILE A 80 -5.44 15.56 -0.09
N ILE A 81 -6.01 14.46 -0.59
CA ILE A 81 -7.26 14.44 -1.33
C ILE A 81 -8.42 14.34 -0.33
N PRO A 82 -9.24 15.39 -0.16
CA PRO A 82 -10.37 15.34 0.77
C PRO A 82 -11.44 14.36 0.23
N ARG A 83 -11.86 13.42 1.08
CA ARG A 83 -12.95 12.48 0.77
C ARG A 83 -14.19 12.82 1.59
N LYS A 84 -15.35 12.89 0.93
CA LYS A 84 -16.67 12.97 1.60
C LYS A 84 -17.27 11.58 1.91
N GLY A 85 -16.56 10.50 1.59
CA GLY A 85 -17.04 9.13 1.75
C GLY A 85 -15.95 8.08 1.51
N CYS A 86 -16.36 6.85 1.21
CA CYS A 86 -15.43 5.77 0.90
C CYS A 86 -14.63 6.06 -0.40
N ALA A 87 -13.49 5.39 -0.53
CA ALA A 87 -12.67 5.47 -1.74
C ALA A 87 -13.49 5.14 -2.99
N ASN A 88 -13.36 5.96 -4.03
CA ASN A 88 -14.11 5.80 -5.26
C ASN A 88 -13.21 5.96 -6.49
N ILE A 89 -13.34 5.05 -7.45
CA ILE A 89 -12.53 5.08 -8.68
C ILE A 89 -12.71 6.37 -9.50
N LYS A 90 -13.80 7.11 -9.31
CA LYS A 90 -14.02 8.45 -9.90
C LYS A 90 -12.95 9.46 -9.49
N GLU A 91 -12.28 9.28 -8.35
CA GLU A 91 -11.12 10.10 -7.99
C GLU A 91 -10.06 10.07 -9.09
N GLN A 92 -9.88 8.95 -9.79
CA GLN A 92 -8.89 8.83 -10.87
C GLN A 92 -9.22 9.73 -12.08
N VAL A 93 -10.50 10.02 -12.33
CA VAL A 93 -10.92 10.98 -13.37
C VAL A 93 -10.42 12.38 -13.03
N GLU A 94 -10.55 12.79 -11.76
CA GLU A 94 -10.08 14.08 -11.29
C GLU A 94 -8.56 14.17 -11.31
N ILE A 95 -7.86 13.12 -10.88
CA ILE A 95 -6.40 13.04 -10.90
C ILE A 95 -5.86 13.18 -12.32
N LEU A 96 -6.43 12.43 -13.27
CA LEU A 96 -6.08 12.54 -14.68
C LEU A 96 -6.28 13.97 -15.22
N CYS A 97 -7.42 14.59 -14.89
CA CYS A 97 -7.69 15.97 -15.27
C CYS A 97 -6.69 16.96 -14.65
N LYS A 98 -6.37 16.82 -13.36
CA LYS A 98 -5.39 17.67 -12.65
C LYS A 98 -3.99 17.54 -13.25
N ALA A 99 -3.51 16.31 -13.43
CA ALA A 99 -2.22 16.02 -14.05
C ALA A 99 -2.13 16.63 -15.46
N SER A 100 -3.17 16.48 -16.28
CA SER A 100 -3.20 17.05 -17.64
C SER A 100 -3.12 18.58 -17.70
N LYS A 101 -3.54 19.29 -16.64
CA LYS A 101 -3.45 20.76 -16.55
C LYS A 101 -2.06 21.24 -16.15
N GLN A 102 -1.24 20.36 -15.57
CA GLN A 102 0.12 20.66 -15.14
C GLN A 102 1.18 20.26 -16.19
N ASN A 103 0.79 19.91 -17.42
CA ASN A 103 1.69 19.52 -18.50
C ASN A 103 2.70 18.43 -18.07
N VAL A 104 2.19 17.41 -17.37
CA VAL A 104 2.98 16.27 -16.90
C VAL A 104 3.50 15.46 -18.09
N GLN A 105 4.70 14.91 -17.95
CA GLN A 105 5.21 13.88 -18.86
C GLN A 105 4.73 12.50 -18.41
N ILE A 106 4.61 12.30 -17.09
CA ILE A 106 4.33 11.01 -16.49
C ILE A 106 3.31 11.17 -15.36
N LEU A 107 2.29 10.33 -15.37
CA LEU A 107 1.34 10.19 -14.28
C LEU A 107 1.51 8.80 -13.64
N VAL A 108 1.86 8.77 -12.34
CA VAL A 108 1.96 7.55 -11.53
C VAL A 108 0.70 7.43 -10.67
N VAL A 109 -0.01 6.31 -10.75
CA VAL A 109 -1.25 6.11 -10.01
C VAL A 109 -1.25 4.77 -9.31
N GLU A 110 -1.47 4.81 -8.00
CA GLU A 110 -1.79 3.63 -7.22
C GLU A 110 -3.21 3.11 -7.53
N CYS A 111 -3.31 1.81 -7.79
CA CYS A 111 -4.57 1.08 -7.87
C CYS A 111 -5.24 1.04 -6.48
N MET A 112 -6.44 1.64 -6.39
CA MET A 112 -7.26 1.60 -5.18
C MET A 112 -8.36 0.54 -5.23
N ALA A 113 -8.62 -0.03 -6.40
CA ALA A 113 -9.77 -0.88 -6.64
C ALA A 113 -9.49 -2.30 -6.14
N VAL A 114 -10.28 -2.75 -5.17
CA VAL A 114 -10.20 -4.13 -4.69
C VAL A 114 -10.95 -5.07 -5.65
N ARG A 115 -12.14 -4.67 -6.10
CA ARG A 115 -12.99 -5.47 -6.99
C ARG A 115 -12.37 -5.61 -8.40
N PRO A 116 -12.26 -6.83 -8.96
CA PRO A 116 -11.68 -7.05 -10.29
C PRO A 116 -12.32 -6.19 -11.39
N GLU A 117 -13.65 -6.01 -11.37
CA GLU A 117 -14.36 -5.23 -12.39
C GLU A 117 -13.98 -3.74 -12.31
N LEU A 118 -13.78 -3.23 -11.10
CA LEU A 118 -13.35 -1.85 -10.89
C LEU A 118 -11.88 -1.64 -11.25
N GLN A 119 -11.03 -2.67 -11.08
CA GLN A 119 -9.65 -2.65 -11.59
C GLN A 119 -9.66 -2.55 -13.11
N HIS A 120 -10.46 -3.39 -13.78
CA HIS A 120 -10.62 -3.38 -15.24
C HIS A 120 -11.12 -2.03 -15.76
N VAL A 121 -12.19 -1.49 -15.17
CA VAL A 121 -12.74 -0.18 -15.56
C VAL A 121 -11.73 0.93 -15.34
N THR A 122 -11.04 0.94 -14.20
CA THR A 122 -10.00 1.94 -13.91
C THR A 122 -8.88 1.87 -14.94
N GLN A 123 -8.41 0.67 -15.29
CA GLN A 123 -7.34 0.49 -16.25
C GLN A 123 -7.77 0.82 -17.69
N HIS A 124 -8.82 0.21 -18.21
CA HIS A 124 -9.13 0.26 -19.63
C HIS A 124 -10.08 1.40 -20.03
N SER A 125 -10.86 1.92 -19.09
CA SER A 125 -11.81 3.01 -19.36
C SER A 125 -11.34 4.37 -18.87
N ILE A 126 -10.65 4.43 -17.71
CA ILE A 126 -10.25 5.69 -17.08
C ILE A 126 -8.80 6.05 -17.37
N LEU A 127 -7.85 5.29 -16.80
CA LEU A 127 -6.42 5.61 -16.85
C LEU A 127 -5.81 5.32 -18.21
N ARG A 128 -6.19 4.20 -18.85
CA ARG A 128 -5.55 3.67 -20.06
C ARG A 128 -4.04 3.73 -19.95
N ALA A 129 -3.53 3.18 -18.86
CA ALA A 129 -2.10 3.16 -18.60
C ALA A 129 -1.38 2.38 -19.71
N ASP A 130 -0.19 2.83 -20.07
CA ASP A 130 0.71 2.14 -20.99
C ASP A 130 1.75 1.30 -20.25
N ILE A 131 1.98 1.60 -18.97
CA ILE A 131 2.88 0.87 -18.08
C ILE A 131 2.06 0.38 -16.88
N CYS A 132 2.20 -0.89 -16.53
CA CYS A 132 1.72 -1.44 -15.27
C CYS A 132 2.90 -1.98 -14.47
N ALA A 133 2.87 -1.76 -13.16
CA ALA A 133 3.80 -2.36 -12.22
C ALA A 133 2.99 -3.16 -11.19
N ILE A 134 3.18 -4.48 -11.16
CA ILE A 134 2.56 -5.36 -10.17
C ILE A 134 3.61 -5.73 -9.13
N THR A 135 3.42 -5.32 -7.88
CA THR A 135 4.41 -5.50 -6.82
C THR A 135 4.53 -6.95 -6.33
N ASN A 136 3.41 -7.58 -5.96
CA ASN A 136 3.36 -8.96 -5.47
C ASN A 136 1.90 -9.44 -5.42
N VAL A 137 1.74 -10.76 -5.34
CA VAL A 137 0.47 -11.46 -5.17
C VAL A 137 0.51 -12.20 -3.83
N ARG A 138 -0.19 -11.62 -2.84
CA ARG A 138 -0.33 -12.21 -1.50
C ARG A 138 -1.80 -12.31 -1.12
N ARG A 139 -2.11 -13.19 -0.16
CA ARG A 139 -3.47 -13.31 0.39
C ARG A 139 -3.85 -12.03 1.15
N ASP A 140 -4.74 -11.24 0.56
CA ASP A 140 -5.47 -10.13 1.17
C ASP A 140 -6.80 -10.01 0.41
N HIS A 141 -7.81 -9.41 1.04
CA HIS A 141 -9.13 -9.22 0.41
C HIS A 141 -9.74 -10.50 -0.20
N THR A 142 -9.56 -11.65 0.45
CA THR A 142 -9.98 -12.95 -0.10
C THR A 142 -11.48 -13.07 -0.33
N ASP A 143 -12.27 -12.25 0.37
CA ASP A 143 -13.71 -12.09 0.19
C ASP A 143 -14.11 -11.38 -1.12
N VAL A 144 -13.15 -10.74 -1.80
CA VAL A 144 -13.39 -9.94 -3.01
C VAL A 144 -12.50 -10.37 -4.19
N MET A 145 -11.23 -10.67 -3.95
CA MET A 145 -10.26 -11.04 -5.00
C MET A 145 -10.15 -12.55 -5.24
N GLY A 146 -10.71 -13.38 -4.37
CA GLY A 146 -10.59 -14.84 -4.42
C GLY A 146 -9.80 -15.42 -3.25
N GLU A 147 -9.98 -16.71 -3.00
CA GLU A 147 -9.38 -17.39 -1.84
C GLU A 147 -7.98 -17.92 -2.12
N SER A 148 -7.66 -18.19 -3.40
CA SER A 148 -6.38 -18.71 -3.85
C SER A 148 -5.46 -17.60 -4.40
N LEU A 149 -4.14 -17.84 -4.37
CA LEU A 149 -3.17 -16.92 -4.98
C LEU A 149 -3.39 -16.77 -6.49
N GLN A 150 -3.90 -17.81 -7.16
CA GLN A 150 -4.20 -17.78 -8.58
C GLN A 150 -5.34 -16.81 -8.88
N GLU A 151 -6.45 -16.89 -8.14
CA GLU A 151 -7.57 -15.96 -8.29
C GLU A 151 -7.17 -14.51 -7.97
N ILE A 152 -6.32 -14.30 -6.96
CA ILE A 152 -5.79 -12.96 -6.64
C ILE A 152 -4.90 -12.46 -7.78
N ALA A 153 -4.05 -13.31 -8.37
CA ALA A 153 -3.25 -12.95 -9.54
C ALA A 153 -4.13 -12.59 -10.75
N ASP A 154 -5.19 -13.35 -11.01
CA ASP A 154 -6.18 -13.06 -12.05
C ASP A 154 -6.90 -11.73 -11.79
N ALA A 155 -7.29 -11.46 -10.54
CA ALA A 155 -7.89 -10.20 -10.14
C ALA A 155 -6.95 -9.02 -10.41
N LEU A 156 -5.69 -9.10 -9.96
CA LEU A 156 -4.68 -8.06 -10.15
C LEU A 156 -4.31 -7.87 -11.63
N SER A 157 -4.39 -8.92 -12.44
CA SER A 157 -4.13 -8.89 -13.88
C SER A 157 -5.08 -7.98 -14.66
N ASN A 158 -6.22 -7.58 -14.07
CA ASN A 158 -7.13 -6.62 -14.68
C ASN A 158 -6.52 -5.21 -14.85
N THR A 159 -5.36 -4.93 -14.25
CA THR A 159 -4.62 -3.68 -14.48
C THR A 159 -3.57 -3.76 -15.60
N ILE A 160 -3.39 -4.93 -16.23
CA ILE A 160 -2.42 -5.11 -17.31
C ILE A 160 -2.90 -4.37 -18.57
N PRO A 161 -2.06 -3.53 -19.19
CA PRO A 161 -2.43 -2.74 -20.35
C PRO A 161 -2.49 -3.58 -21.63
N ARG A 162 -3.21 -3.08 -22.64
CA ARG A 162 -3.15 -3.60 -24.01
C ARG A 162 -2.01 -2.89 -24.76
N ASN A 163 -1.18 -3.64 -25.49
CA ASN A 163 -0.04 -3.09 -26.24
C ASN A 163 0.89 -2.21 -25.37
N GLY A 164 0.99 -2.53 -24.09
CA GLY A 164 1.81 -1.80 -23.12
C GLY A 164 2.95 -2.66 -22.58
N ILE A 165 3.38 -2.35 -21.37
CA ILE A 165 4.41 -3.10 -20.65
C ILE A 165 3.99 -3.38 -19.21
N LEU A 166 4.28 -4.58 -18.73
CA LEU A 166 4.10 -5.02 -17.36
C LEU A 166 5.46 -5.30 -16.73
N PHE A 167 5.77 -4.60 -15.64
CA PHE A 167 6.86 -4.92 -14.73
C PHE A 167 6.33 -5.64 -13.50
N THR A 168 7.05 -6.64 -13.00
CA THR A 168 6.68 -7.29 -11.75
C THR A 168 7.86 -7.93 -11.03
N THR A 169 7.86 -7.84 -9.71
CA THR A 169 8.74 -8.64 -8.83
C THR A 169 8.02 -9.86 -8.26
N GLU A 170 6.82 -10.19 -8.76
CA GLU A 170 6.13 -11.42 -8.41
C GLU A 170 6.76 -12.64 -9.09
N GLU A 171 7.13 -13.65 -8.30
CA GLU A 171 7.76 -14.90 -8.75
C GLU A 171 6.82 -16.10 -8.72
N ALA A 172 5.97 -16.22 -7.70
CA ALA A 172 5.19 -17.44 -7.50
C ALA A 172 4.02 -17.52 -8.49
N GLN A 173 3.42 -16.38 -8.85
CA GLN A 173 2.30 -16.29 -9.79
C GLN A 173 2.70 -15.69 -11.15
N THR A 174 3.99 -15.61 -11.48
CA THR A 174 4.52 -15.02 -12.73
C THR A 174 3.84 -15.57 -13.98
N GLN A 175 3.59 -16.89 -14.03
CA GLN A 175 3.02 -17.53 -15.22
C GLN A 175 1.61 -17.01 -15.55
N ILE A 176 0.79 -16.73 -14.53
CA ILE A 176 -0.55 -16.16 -14.72
C ILE A 176 -0.45 -14.76 -15.31
N LEU A 177 0.39 -13.92 -14.69
CA LEU A 177 0.63 -12.55 -15.15
C LEU A 177 1.15 -12.51 -16.59
N LYS A 178 2.10 -13.40 -16.92
CA LYS A 178 2.66 -13.54 -18.27
C LYS A 178 1.59 -13.98 -19.29
N ASN A 179 0.77 -14.97 -18.96
CA ASN A 179 -0.30 -15.44 -19.85
C ASN A 179 -1.32 -14.33 -20.15
N VAL A 180 -1.65 -13.49 -19.16
CA VAL A 180 -2.54 -12.34 -19.39
C VAL A 180 -1.83 -11.27 -20.23
N ALA A 181 -0.56 -10.97 -19.96
CA ALA A 181 0.23 -10.02 -20.73
C ALA A 181 0.31 -10.44 -22.21
N ASP A 182 0.62 -11.70 -22.50
CA ASP A 182 0.68 -12.25 -23.85
C ASP A 182 -0.66 -12.09 -24.59
N ARG A 183 -1.80 -12.40 -23.93
CA ARG A 183 -3.15 -12.20 -24.50
C ARG A 183 -3.49 -10.75 -24.83
N LEU A 184 -2.87 -9.79 -24.14
CA LEU A 184 -3.09 -8.36 -24.33
C LEU A 184 -2.01 -7.70 -25.21
N CYS A 185 -1.10 -8.50 -25.80
CA CYS A 185 0.08 -8.03 -26.51
C CYS A 185 0.92 -7.05 -25.65
N CYS A 186 0.95 -7.30 -24.34
CA CYS A 186 1.69 -6.52 -23.37
C CYS A 186 3.07 -7.14 -23.15
N ARG A 187 4.14 -6.34 -23.25
CA ARG A 187 5.50 -6.81 -22.97
C ARG A 187 5.60 -7.17 -21.50
N PHE A 188 6.03 -8.40 -21.21
CA PHE A 188 6.25 -8.88 -19.85
C PHE A 188 7.71 -8.72 -19.43
N VAL A 189 7.96 -8.05 -18.30
CA VAL A 189 9.29 -7.84 -17.72
C VAL A 189 9.29 -8.30 -16.27
N PRO A 190 9.76 -9.52 -15.97
CA PRO A 190 10.06 -9.92 -14.60
C PRO A 190 11.27 -9.12 -14.12
N VAL A 191 11.21 -8.69 -12.86
CA VAL A 191 12.25 -7.91 -12.19
C VAL A 191 12.69 -8.71 -10.97
N GLN A 192 13.99 -8.70 -10.71
CA GLN A 192 14.61 -9.34 -9.56
C GLN A 192 15.43 -8.27 -8.83
N PRO A 193 15.39 -8.25 -7.49
CA PRO A 193 16.26 -7.37 -6.73
C PRO A 193 17.72 -7.80 -6.90
N ASP A 194 18.62 -6.83 -7.05
CA ASP A 194 20.06 -7.10 -6.95
C ASP A 194 20.44 -7.31 -5.47
N ASP A 195 21.43 -8.17 -5.19
CA ASP A 195 21.92 -8.43 -3.83
C ASP A 195 22.46 -7.16 -3.13
N ASP A 196 22.92 -6.17 -3.92
CA ASP A 196 23.43 -4.87 -3.48
C ASP A 196 22.32 -3.79 -3.35
N GLU A 197 21.04 -4.16 -3.45
CA GLU A 197 19.96 -3.19 -3.35
C GLU A 197 19.87 -2.54 -1.96
N GLN A 198 19.67 -1.23 -2.02
CA GLN A 198 19.97 -0.31 -0.93
C GLN A 198 18.93 -0.39 0.20
N THR A 199 19.36 -0.12 1.43
CA THR A 199 18.62 -0.44 2.67
C THR A 199 17.49 0.54 3.04
N PHE A 200 16.99 1.36 2.11
CA PHE A 200 16.01 2.41 2.45
C PHE A 200 14.54 2.05 2.14
N ASP A 201 14.25 0.91 1.51
CA ASP A 201 12.92 0.29 1.40
C ASP A 201 13.15 -1.23 1.17
N PHE A 202 12.09 -2.00 0.93
CA PHE A 202 12.21 -3.39 0.47
C PHE A 202 12.91 -3.42 -0.89
N SER A 203 13.86 -4.34 -1.06
CA SER A 203 14.62 -4.49 -2.30
C SER A 203 13.67 -4.69 -3.49
N GLU A 204 12.63 -5.52 -3.37
CA GLU A 204 11.67 -5.74 -4.45
C GLU A 204 10.91 -4.46 -4.86
N ASN A 205 10.68 -3.53 -3.93
CA ASN A 205 10.07 -2.24 -4.26
C ASN A 205 11.06 -1.32 -4.99
N ILE A 206 12.32 -1.34 -4.59
CA ILE A 206 13.40 -0.56 -5.21
C ILE A 206 13.67 -1.08 -6.62
N ALA A 207 13.89 -2.38 -6.78
CA ALA A 207 14.10 -3.06 -8.07
C ALA A 207 12.99 -2.71 -9.06
N LEU A 208 11.73 -2.87 -8.64
CA LEU A 208 10.57 -2.61 -9.48
C LEU A 208 10.48 -1.14 -9.90
N ALA A 209 10.69 -0.22 -8.96
CA ALA A 209 10.68 1.20 -9.27
C ALA A 209 11.83 1.62 -10.18
N LEU A 210 13.02 1.02 -9.99
CA LEU A 210 14.22 1.27 -10.77
C LEU A 210 14.07 0.79 -12.21
N ALA A 211 13.57 -0.42 -12.41
CA ALA A 211 13.30 -0.96 -13.74
C ALA A 211 12.32 -0.07 -14.55
N VAL A 212 11.31 0.48 -13.88
CA VAL A 212 10.37 1.44 -14.50
C VAL A 212 11.07 2.77 -14.84
N CYS A 213 11.93 3.29 -13.95
CA CYS A 213 12.70 4.52 -14.21
C CYS A 213 13.67 4.37 -15.39
N GLU A 214 14.41 3.26 -15.44
CA GLU A 214 15.37 2.96 -16.51
C GLU A 214 14.66 2.78 -17.86
N TYR A 215 13.50 2.11 -17.87
CA TYR A 215 12.67 1.98 -19.07
C TYR A 215 12.23 3.34 -19.64
N LEU A 216 12.00 4.32 -18.77
CA LEU A 216 11.63 5.68 -19.15
C LEU A 216 12.84 6.57 -19.46
N GLY A 217 14.06 6.01 -19.42
CA GLY A 217 15.28 6.68 -19.84
C GLY A 217 16.00 7.45 -18.74
N VAL A 218 15.69 7.20 -17.46
CA VAL A 218 16.45 7.78 -16.34
C VAL A 218 17.62 6.86 -15.99
N GLU A 219 18.82 7.44 -15.93
CA GLU A 219 20.03 6.71 -15.52
C GLU A 219 19.88 6.14 -14.11
N ARG A 220 20.32 4.89 -13.92
CA ARG A 220 20.22 4.12 -12.67
C ARG A 220 20.62 4.93 -11.43
N GLU A 221 21.80 5.54 -11.46
CA GLU A 221 22.36 6.32 -10.35
C GLU A 221 21.50 7.55 -10.01
N LYS A 222 20.94 8.22 -11.02
CA LYS A 222 20.02 9.35 -10.81
C LYS A 222 18.71 8.88 -10.22
N ALA A 223 18.15 7.78 -10.71
CA ALA A 223 16.93 7.20 -10.17
C ALA A 223 17.11 6.83 -8.69
N LEU A 224 18.17 6.08 -8.36
CA LEU A 224 18.49 5.67 -6.99
C LEU A 224 18.75 6.86 -6.07
N ALA A 225 19.48 7.89 -6.52
CA ALA A 225 19.71 9.10 -5.74
C ALA A 225 18.40 9.83 -5.38
N GLY A 226 17.43 9.85 -6.29
CA GLY A 226 16.08 10.36 -6.03
C GLY A 226 15.31 9.49 -5.05
N MET A 227 15.33 8.18 -5.28
CA MET A 227 14.66 7.18 -4.43
C MET A 227 15.15 7.22 -2.99
N LYS A 228 16.45 7.40 -2.72
CA LYS A 228 17.00 7.55 -1.35
C LYS A 228 16.33 8.67 -0.55
N ARG A 229 15.81 9.69 -1.23
CA ARG A 229 15.22 10.90 -0.63
C ARG A 229 13.70 10.94 -0.78
N TYR A 230 13.08 9.86 -1.25
CA TYR A 230 11.62 9.82 -1.39
C TYR A 230 10.94 10.04 -0.04
N LYS A 231 9.82 10.76 -0.07
CA LYS A 231 9.05 11.00 1.14
C LYS A 231 8.22 9.77 1.47
N ARG A 232 8.52 9.06 2.56
CA ARG A 232 7.73 7.88 2.96
C ARG A 232 6.28 8.24 3.26
N ASP A 233 5.40 7.24 3.15
CA ASP A 233 4.04 7.41 3.66
C ASP A 233 4.08 7.73 5.15
N PRO A 234 3.30 8.72 5.64
CA PRO A 234 3.30 9.07 7.04
C PRO A 234 2.90 7.93 7.97
N PHE A 235 2.40 6.80 7.48
CA PHE A 235 2.06 5.64 8.29
C PHE A 235 2.77 4.36 7.83
N ALA A 236 3.86 4.50 7.07
CA ALA A 236 4.73 3.38 6.72
C ALA A 236 5.45 2.81 7.96
N LEU A 237 6.15 1.69 7.74
CA LEU A 237 7.03 1.07 8.73
C LEU A 237 7.97 2.12 9.33
N SER A 238 7.93 2.26 10.66
CA SER A 238 8.69 3.27 11.39
C SER A 238 9.03 2.78 12.79
N LEU A 239 10.18 3.18 13.30
CA LEU A 239 10.68 2.80 14.60
C LEU A 239 10.74 4.03 15.49
N TYR A 240 10.36 3.87 16.75
CA TYR A 240 10.39 4.93 17.75
C TYR A 240 10.97 4.41 19.06
N ARG A 241 11.69 5.27 19.77
CA ARG A 241 11.91 5.11 21.21
C ARG A 241 10.67 5.65 21.91
N TRP A 242 9.81 4.77 22.41
CA TRP A 242 8.61 5.17 23.16
C TRP A 242 8.82 4.79 24.61
N GLY A 243 8.83 5.77 25.52
CA GLY A 243 9.28 5.54 26.90
C GLY A 243 10.68 4.92 26.92
N LYS A 244 10.81 3.73 27.53
CA LYS A 244 12.07 2.97 27.52
C LYS A 244 12.12 1.86 26.46
N ALA A 245 10.99 1.55 25.83
CA ALA A 245 10.86 0.46 24.87
C ALA A 245 11.23 0.88 23.44
N LEU A 246 11.59 -0.10 22.61
CA LEU A 246 11.57 0.08 21.16
C LEU A 246 10.14 -0.19 20.67
N PHE A 247 9.54 0.78 19.97
CA PHE A 247 8.25 0.63 19.32
C PHE A 247 8.45 0.50 17.82
N ILE A 248 7.95 -0.60 17.24
CA ILE A 248 8.00 -0.87 15.80
C ILE A 248 6.58 -0.75 15.26
N ASN A 249 6.32 0.30 14.48
CA ASN A 249 5.04 0.49 13.80
C ASN A 249 4.96 -0.36 12.53
N ALA A 250 4.22 -1.47 12.57
CA ALA A 250 3.86 -2.27 11.41
C ALA A 250 2.33 -2.33 11.19
N LEU A 251 1.57 -1.35 11.68
CA LEU A 251 0.10 -1.30 11.55
C LEU A 251 -0.40 -1.11 10.11
N SER A 252 0.49 -0.74 9.20
CA SER A 252 0.22 -0.70 7.75
C SER A 252 0.63 -2.00 7.03
N VAL A 253 1.31 -2.91 7.72
CA VAL A 253 1.68 -4.24 7.23
C VAL A 253 0.59 -5.23 7.65
N ASN A 254 -0.32 -5.55 6.72
CA ASN A 254 -1.61 -6.17 7.04
C ASN A 254 -1.72 -7.66 6.60
N ASP A 255 -0.62 -8.33 6.18
CA ASP A 255 -0.61 -9.75 5.81
C ASP A 255 0.47 -10.51 6.58
N ILE A 256 0.25 -11.82 6.73
CA ILE A 256 1.11 -12.71 7.52
C ILE A 256 2.56 -12.66 7.03
N GLN A 257 2.78 -12.88 5.74
CA GLN A 257 4.13 -13.02 5.18
C GLN A 257 4.95 -11.74 5.32
N SER A 258 4.39 -10.56 5.01
CA SER A 258 5.12 -9.30 5.18
C SER A 258 5.39 -9.00 6.65
N THR A 259 4.46 -9.29 7.55
CA THR A 259 4.67 -9.06 8.99
C THR A 259 5.79 -9.94 9.54
N HIS A 260 5.90 -11.20 9.09
CA HIS A 260 7.01 -12.08 9.44
C HIS A 260 8.35 -11.55 8.94
N ILE A 261 8.45 -11.20 7.66
CA ILE A 261 9.68 -10.64 7.08
C ILE A 261 10.11 -9.40 7.85
N VAL A 262 9.19 -8.47 8.13
CA VAL A 262 9.50 -7.26 8.91
C VAL A 262 10.04 -7.59 10.30
N TRP A 263 9.42 -8.55 10.99
CA TRP A 263 9.89 -8.96 12.31
C TRP A 263 11.29 -9.59 12.24
N GLU A 264 11.52 -10.55 11.34
CA GLU A 264 12.81 -11.22 11.21
C GLU A 264 13.93 -10.25 10.83
N THR A 265 13.70 -9.37 9.86
CA THR A 265 14.68 -8.35 9.45
C THR A 265 15.03 -7.44 10.62
N LEU A 266 14.05 -6.86 11.31
CA LEU A 266 14.30 -5.92 12.40
C LEU A 266 14.84 -6.62 13.65
N SER A 267 14.43 -7.86 13.93
CA SER A 267 14.95 -8.63 15.06
C SER A 267 16.45 -8.89 14.89
N ASN A 268 16.88 -9.22 13.67
CA ASN A 268 18.30 -9.42 13.37
C ASN A 268 19.08 -8.11 13.33
N GLU A 269 18.55 -7.06 12.69
CA GLU A 269 19.23 -5.76 12.54
C GLU A 269 19.45 -5.06 13.89
N TYR A 270 18.50 -5.20 14.82
CA TYR A 270 18.52 -4.53 16.13
C TYR A 270 18.81 -5.46 17.31
N ASP A 271 19.20 -6.70 17.04
CA ASP A 271 19.51 -7.72 18.05
C ASP A 271 18.42 -7.85 19.13
N LEU A 272 17.18 -8.06 18.68
CA LEU A 272 15.99 -8.04 19.53
C LEU A 272 15.66 -9.42 20.13
N ASN A 273 16.48 -10.44 19.86
CA ASN A 273 16.22 -11.81 20.28
C ASN A 273 16.19 -11.97 21.82
N ASP A 274 16.96 -11.15 22.54
CA ASP A 274 16.98 -11.12 24.02
C ASP A 274 15.93 -10.18 24.63
N LYS A 275 15.17 -9.46 23.80
CA LYS A 275 14.10 -8.56 24.25
C LYS A 275 12.78 -9.32 24.41
N ARG A 276 11.96 -8.88 25.35
CA ARG A 276 10.60 -9.38 25.52
C ARG A 276 9.71 -8.81 24.42
N LEU A 277 9.24 -9.68 23.53
CA LEU A 277 8.33 -9.31 22.46
C LEU A 277 6.93 -9.07 23.00
N VAL A 278 6.43 -7.86 22.78
CA VAL A 278 5.04 -7.46 22.97
C VAL A 278 4.41 -7.24 21.60
N ILE A 279 3.38 -8.00 21.25
CA ILE A 279 2.58 -7.72 20.05
C ILE A 279 1.41 -6.82 20.41
N LEU A 280 1.42 -5.58 19.91
CA LEU A 280 0.26 -4.68 19.99
C LEU A 280 -0.58 -4.86 18.73
N MET A 281 -1.75 -5.49 18.88
CA MET A 281 -2.65 -5.79 17.76
C MET A 281 -3.88 -4.88 17.80
N ASN A 282 -4.00 -4.02 16.79
CA ASN A 282 -5.21 -3.21 16.59
C ASN A 282 -6.07 -3.76 15.45
N ASN A 283 -7.38 -3.90 15.70
CA ASN A 283 -8.30 -4.50 14.73
C ASN A 283 -9.46 -3.57 14.36
N ARG A 284 -9.94 -3.74 13.13
CA ARG A 284 -11.13 -3.09 12.59
C ARG A 284 -12.34 -4.03 12.55
N PRO A 285 -13.56 -3.53 12.78
CA PRO A 285 -14.76 -4.36 12.73
C PRO A 285 -15.08 -4.87 11.32
N ASP A 286 -14.77 -4.08 10.29
CA ASP A 286 -15.06 -4.38 8.88
C ASP A 286 -13.97 -5.21 8.17
N ARG A 287 -12.94 -5.67 8.90
CA ARG A 287 -11.77 -6.39 8.35
C ARG A 287 -11.51 -7.71 9.10
N GLY A 288 -12.54 -8.55 9.23
CA GLY A 288 -12.47 -9.80 9.99
C GLY A 288 -11.44 -10.81 9.50
N SER A 289 -11.15 -10.88 8.20
CA SER A 289 -10.07 -11.72 7.63
C SER A 289 -8.71 -11.32 8.19
N ARG A 290 -8.37 -10.04 8.16
CA ARG A 290 -7.11 -9.51 8.72
C ARG A 290 -6.95 -9.78 10.20
N THR A 291 -8.04 -9.70 10.98
CA THR A 291 -8.00 -10.10 12.40
C THR A 291 -7.56 -11.55 12.56
N ARG A 292 -8.03 -12.47 11.69
CA ARG A 292 -7.59 -13.87 11.73
C ARG A 292 -6.12 -14.02 11.33
N ASP A 293 -5.68 -13.30 10.31
CA ASP A 293 -4.29 -13.32 9.83
C ASP A 293 -3.32 -12.83 10.90
N MET A 294 -3.61 -11.70 11.54
CA MET A 294 -2.80 -11.17 12.64
C MET A 294 -2.84 -12.07 13.88
N THR A 295 -3.94 -12.80 14.09
CA THR A 295 -3.97 -13.84 15.13
C THR A 295 -2.98 -14.96 14.80
N ALA A 296 -2.88 -15.37 13.53
CA ALA A 296 -1.91 -16.37 13.09
C ALA A 296 -0.46 -15.87 13.21
N VAL A 297 -0.20 -14.58 12.97
CA VAL A 297 1.10 -13.96 13.26
C VAL A 297 1.46 -14.10 14.74
N CYS A 298 0.54 -13.81 15.67
CA CYS A 298 0.79 -14.01 17.10
C CYS A 298 1.12 -15.47 17.44
N GLU A 299 0.42 -16.42 16.81
CA GLU A 299 0.70 -17.85 17.00
C GLU A 299 2.09 -18.25 16.48
N ALA A 300 2.55 -17.66 15.39
CA ALA A 300 3.84 -18.00 14.81
C ALA A 300 5.01 -17.30 15.51
N LEU A 301 4.85 -16.05 15.96
CA LEU A 301 5.89 -15.28 16.64
C LEU A 301 6.00 -15.58 18.15
N GLN A 302 5.01 -16.24 18.76
CA GLN A 302 5.02 -16.67 20.17
C GLN A 302 5.47 -15.54 21.15
N PRO A 303 4.80 -14.37 21.16
CA PRO A 303 5.24 -13.23 21.95
C PRO A 303 5.08 -13.46 23.47
N ASN A 304 5.85 -12.73 24.26
CA ASN A 304 5.73 -12.74 25.72
C ASN A 304 4.41 -12.10 26.18
N GLU A 305 4.00 -11.01 25.53
CA GLU A 305 2.73 -10.34 25.80
C GLU A 305 1.98 -9.97 24.51
N ILE A 306 0.65 -9.91 24.61
CA ILE A 306 -0.22 -9.43 23.54
C ILE A 306 -1.13 -8.34 24.08
N TRP A 307 -1.06 -7.17 23.47
CA TRP A 307 -1.90 -6.02 23.77
C TRP A 307 -2.95 -5.86 22.68
N LEU A 308 -4.22 -6.10 23.03
CA LEU A 308 -5.33 -6.07 22.08
C LEU A 308 -6.08 -4.74 22.15
N MET A 309 -6.26 -4.12 20.99
CA MET A 309 -6.96 -2.85 20.79
C MET A 309 -8.03 -2.96 19.70
N GLY A 310 -8.97 -2.00 19.69
CA GLY A 310 -10.01 -1.92 18.67
C GLY A 310 -11.06 -3.04 18.75
N ALA A 311 -11.52 -3.49 17.59
CA ALA A 311 -12.59 -4.49 17.48
C ALA A 311 -12.12 -5.91 17.80
N SER A 312 -13.06 -6.84 18.00
CA SER A 312 -12.80 -8.29 18.08
C SER A 312 -11.81 -8.77 19.17
N ARG A 313 -11.47 -7.93 20.16
CA ARG A 313 -10.53 -8.26 21.26
C ARG A 313 -10.89 -9.56 21.99
N ILE A 314 -12.17 -9.76 22.30
CA ILE A 314 -12.66 -10.97 22.99
C ILE A 314 -12.49 -12.22 22.12
N TYR A 315 -12.76 -12.12 20.82
CA TYR A 315 -12.57 -13.22 19.87
C TYR A 315 -11.10 -13.64 19.80
N VAL A 316 -10.20 -12.68 19.62
CA VAL A 316 -8.75 -12.94 19.53
C VAL A 316 -8.23 -13.55 20.83
N ARG A 317 -8.57 -12.98 21.99
CA ARG A 317 -8.19 -13.52 23.31
C ARG A 317 -8.63 -14.98 23.49
N ARG A 318 -9.88 -15.31 23.13
CA ARG A 318 -10.39 -16.69 23.23
C ARG A 318 -9.62 -17.65 22.32
N LYS A 319 -9.34 -17.23 21.08
CA LYS A 319 -8.63 -18.05 20.10
C LYS A 319 -7.18 -18.32 20.51
N LEU A 320 -6.51 -17.32 21.07
CA LEU A 320 -5.11 -17.44 21.51
C LEU A 320 -4.94 -18.17 22.84
N LYS A 321 -5.94 -18.16 23.74
CA LYS A 321 -5.85 -18.79 25.06
C LYS A 321 -5.34 -20.24 25.02
N ASN A 322 -5.79 -21.03 24.05
CA ASN A 322 -5.39 -22.44 23.94
C ASN A 322 -4.07 -22.65 23.19
N LYS A 323 -3.69 -21.69 22.33
CA LYS A 323 -2.51 -21.79 21.47
C LYS A 323 -1.27 -21.16 22.09
N LEU A 324 -1.46 -20.18 22.95
CA LEU A 324 -0.43 -19.41 23.65
C LEU A 324 -0.75 -19.36 25.15
N PRO A 325 -0.72 -20.50 25.87
CA PRO A 325 -1.16 -20.57 27.26
C PRO A 325 -0.27 -19.76 28.23
N ASN A 326 0.99 -19.53 27.84
CA ASN A 326 1.98 -18.81 28.66
C ASN A 326 2.09 -17.32 28.32
N THR A 327 1.39 -16.85 27.27
CA THR A 327 1.44 -15.46 26.84
C THR A 327 0.42 -14.62 27.61
N VAL A 328 0.87 -13.49 28.16
CA VAL A 328 -0.02 -12.56 28.88
C VAL A 328 -0.82 -11.75 27.87
N VAL A 329 -2.15 -11.83 27.92
CA VAL A 329 -3.04 -11.07 27.02
C VAL A 329 -3.71 -9.93 27.79
N LYS A 330 -3.37 -8.69 27.42
CA LYS A 330 -3.96 -7.45 27.96
C LYS A 330 -4.90 -6.84 26.91
N MET A 331 -6.04 -6.31 27.35
CA MET A 331 -7.00 -5.65 26.47
C MET A 331 -7.15 -4.20 26.89
N TRP A 332 -6.83 -3.28 25.98
CA TRP A 332 -6.90 -1.85 26.24
C TRP A 332 -8.15 -1.27 25.59
N SER A 333 -8.81 -0.31 26.26
CA SER A 333 -10.00 0.37 25.73
C SER A 333 -9.68 1.38 24.63
N SER A 334 -8.49 1.99 24.70
CA SER A 334 -7.97 2.94 23.70
C SER A 334 -6.44 3.02 23.79
N ALA A 335 -5.82 3.81 22.91
CA ALA A 335 -4.37 4.03 22.92
C ALA A 335 -3.90 4.71 24.22
N GLU A 336 -4.70 5.63 24.75
CA GLU A 336 -4.42 6.41 25.96
C GLU A 336 -4.53 5.55 27.23
N ALA A 337 -5.29 4.45 27.17
CA ALA A 337 -5.46 3.55 28.30
C ALA A 337 -4.23 2.68 28.59
N ILE A 338 -3.21 2.68 27.72
CA ILE A 338 -1.94 1.96 27.95
C ILE A 338 -1.11 2.76 28.96
N PRO A 339 -0.87 2.25 30.17
CA PRO A 339 -0.13 2.98 31.20
C PRO A 339 1.36 3.02 30.87
N SER A 340 2.06 4.08 31.29
CA SER A 340 3.48 4.27 30.95
C SER A 340 4.39 3.24 31.61
N GLU A 341 3.96 2.66 32.72
CA GLU A 341 4.63 1.58 33.45
C GLU A 341 4.78 0.30 32.62
N GLU A 342 3.94 0.11 31.60
CA GLU A 342 4.03 -1.04 30.70
C GLU A 342 5.13 -0.90 29.64
N ILE A 343 5.72 0.29 29.50
CA ILE A 343 6.66 0.66 28.45
C ILE A 343 8.10 0.56 28.96
N GLU A 344 8.53 -0.67 29.20
CA GLU A 344 9.79 -1.02 29.87
C GLU A 344 10.97 -1.22 28.89
N GLN A 345 12.21 -1.15 29.39
CA GLN A 345 13.44 -1.17 28.57
C GLN A 345 13.77 -2.54 27.96
N ASP A 346 13.32 -3.61 28.61
CA ASP A 346 13.46 -4.99 28.16
C ASP A 346 12.42 -5.34 27.09
N LYS A 347 11.42 -4.50 26.85
CA LYS A 347 10.35 -4.75 25.87
C LYS A 347 10.67 -4.17 24.48
N VAL A 348 10.25 -4.92 23.47
CA VAL A 348 10.01 -4.42 22.12
C VAL A 348 8.53 -4.56 21.81
N ILE A 349 7.90 -3.44 21.45
CA ILE A 349 6.47 -3.36 21.12
C ILE A 349 6.34 -3.37 19.60
N PHE A 350 5.94 -4.52 19.06
CA PHE A 350 5.67 -4.70 17.64
C PHE A 350 4.18 -4.50 17.37
N ALA A 351 3.83 -3.34 16.80
CA ALA A 351 2.45 -2.97 16.54
C ALA A 351 1.98 -3.47 15.17
N ILE A 352 1.00 -4.37 15.14
CA ILE A 352 0.48 -5.02 13.92
C ILE A 352 -1.04 -4.86 13.80
N GLY A 353 -1.56 -5.16 12.61
CA GLY A 353 -2.99 -5.14 12.33
C GLY A 353 -3.36 -3.92 11.51
N ASN A 354 -4.39 -3.18 11.94
CA ASN A 354 -4.88 -2.05 11.19
C ASN A 354 -4.50 -0.72 11.83
N ILE A 355 -4.02 0.19 11.00
CA ILE A 355 -3.66 1.54 11.39
C ILE A 355 -4.86 2.47 11.65
N ALA A 356 -6.09 2.18 11.23
CA ALA A 356 -7.22 3.09 11.47
C ALA A 356 -7.68 3.11 12.94
N ASN A 357 -8.49 4.13 13.29
CA ASN A 357 -9.08 4.33 14.62
C ASN A 357 -7.99 4.38 15.71
N ASP A 358 -8.03 3.45 16.67
CA ASP A 358 -7.04 3.34 17.74
C ASP A 358 -5.60 3.14 17.22
N GLY A 359 -5.42 2.63 16.00
CA GLY A 359 -4.11 2.56 15.34
C GLY A 359 -3.53 3.93 15.03
N LEU A 360 -4.37 4.91 14.68
CA LEU A 360 -3.95 6.29 14.46
C LEU A 360 -3.69 6.98 15.81
N ALA A 361 -4.51 6.67 16.82
CA ALA A 361 -4.34 7.20 18.17
C ALA A 361 -3.02 6.74 18.80
N ILE A 362 -2.68 5.45 18.70
CA ILE A 362 -1.41 4.94 19.23
C ILE A 362 -0.22 5.54 18.47
N MET A 363 -0.30 5.68 17.15
CA MET A 363 0.76 6.33 16.38
C MET A 363 0.93 7.80 16.72
N ARG A 364 -0.17 8.52 16.97
CA ARG A 364 -0.11 9.92 17.43
C ARG A 364 0.59 10.00 18.78
N ARG A 365 0.15 9.19 19.74
CA ARG A 365 0.73 9.15 21.08
C ARG A 365 2.22 8.81 21.07
N VAL A 366 2.61 7.77 20.32
CA VAL A 366 4.03 7.37 20.18
C VAL A 366 4.88 8.49 19.58
N ARG A 367 4.34 9.27 18.64
CA ARG A 367 5.03 10.42 18.04
C ARG A 367 5.14 11.62 18.96
N GLU A 368 4.14 11.84 19.81
CA GLU A 368 4.13 12.93 20.78
C GLU A 368 5.02 12.64 21.99
N GLU A 369 5.01 11.39 22.47
CA GLU A 369 5.74 10.96 23.67
C GLU A 369 7.13 10.39 23.37
N GLY A 370 7.36 9.92 22.15
CA GLY A 370 8.58 9.23 21.74
C GLY A 370 9.45 10.02 20.78
N THR A 371 10.62 9.48 20.47
CA THR A 371 11.54 10.02 19.45
C THR A 371 11.68 9.02 18.31
N GLU A 372 11.69 9.51 17.07
CA GLU A 372 11.91 8.65 15.91
C GLU A 372 13.29 8.00 16.00
N PHE A 373 13.30 6.67 15.89
CA PHE A 373 14.51 5.88 15.97
C PHE A 373 15.00 5.62 14.55
N VAL A 374 15.76 6.58 14.04
CA VAL A 374 16.53 6.47 12.80
C VAL A 374 17.97 6.19 13.20
N ARG A 375 18.57 5.13 12.66
CA ARG A 375 19.98 4.84 12.91
C ARG A 375 20.86 5.46 11.84
#